data_AF-A0A8T4TNH0-F1
#
_entry.id   AF-A0A8T4TNH0-F1
#
_cell.length_a   1.000
_cell.length_b   1.000
_cell.length_c   1.000
_cell.angle_alpha   90.00
_cell.angle_beta   90.00
_cell.angle_gamma   90.00
#
_symmetry.space_group_name_H-M   'P 1'
#
loop_
_entity.id
_entity.type
_entity.pdbx_description
1 polymer ?
#
loop_
_entity_poly.entity_id
_entity_poly.type
_entity_poly.pdbx_seq_one_letter_code
_entity_poly.pdbx_strand_id
1 'polypeptide(L)'
;MSQDLMIGEEEYGIFERDSIVATLRACENAGYSPLFMPEFAQLRIAYPGLFKDFGRTMSIRATGKTSAGSALEIYAHVPSDWSQRQY
;
A
#
# COMPACT_ATOMS: atom_id res chain seq x y z
N MET A 1 -3.28 17.82 3.87
CA MET A 1 -3.07 18.41 2.54
C MET A 1 -2.67 17.25 1.63
N SER A 2 -3.41 16.98 0.55
CA SER A 2 -2.96 16.04 -0.49
C SER A 2 -1.94 16.78 -1.36
N GLN A 3 -0.80 16.17 -1.64
CA GLN A 3 0.04 16.58 -2.77
C GLN A 3 -0.15 15.53 -3.84
N ASP A 4 -0.57 15.96 -5.01
CA ASP A 4 -0.84 15.08 -6.14
C ASP A 4 0.46 14.88 -6.94
N LEU A 5 0.82 13.63 -7.20
CA LEU A 5 2.05 13.19 -7.86
C LEU A 5 1.68 12.46 -9.15
N MET A 6 2.49 12.58 -10.20
CA MET A 6 2.13 12.06 -11.52
C MET A 6 3.20 11.11 -12.07
N ILE A 7 2.89 9.83 -12.26
CA ILE A 7 3.74 8.93 -13.06
C ILE A 7 3.01 8.56 -14.34
N GLY A 8 3.50 9.04 -15.48
CA GLY A 8 2.79 8.90 -16.75
C GLY A 8 1.47 9.65 -16.71
N GLU A 9 0.37 8.93 -16.86
CA GLU A 9 -1.01 9.46 -16.78
C GLU A 9 -1.68 9.18 -15.42
N GLU A 10 -0.98 8.49 -14.51
CA GLU A 10 -1.52 8.13 -13.20
C GLU A 10 -1.23 9.21 -12.15
N GLU A 11 -2.28 9.58 -11.42
CA GLU A 11 -2.24 10.52 -10.30
C GLU A 11 -2.18 9.77 -8.97
N TYR A 12 -1.30 10.21 -8.06
CA TYR A 12 -1.12 9.63 -6.73
C TYR A 12 -1.24 10.71 -5.66
N GLY A 13 -1.97 10.41 -4.58
CA GLY A 13 -2.03 11.26 -3.40
C GLY A 13 -1.27 10.66 -2.21
N ILE A 14 -0.70 11.52 -1.36
CA ILE A 14 -0.18 11.12 -0.04
C ILE A 14 -1.27 11.31 1.01
N PHE A 15 -1.58 10.24 1.74
CA PHE A 15 -2.57 10.22 2.80
C PHE A 15 -1.92 9.94 4.15
N GLU A 16 -2.17 10.82 5.12
CA GLU A 16 -1.66 10.69 6.49
C GLU A 16 -2.78 10.98 7.49
N ARG A 17 -3.04 10.01 8.38
CA ARG A 17 -4.00 10.07 9.49
C ARG A 17 -3.45 9.30 10.69
N ASP A 18 -4.08 9.49 11.84
CA ASP A 18 -3.65 8.92 13.12
C ASP A 18 -3.70 7.37 13.17
N SER A 19 -4.41 6.72 12.24
CA SER A 19 -4.45 5.26 12.13
C SER A 19 -4.45 4.78 10.68
N ILE A 20 -4.03 3.51 10.47
CA ILE A 20 -4.04 2.87 9.15
C ILE A 20 -5.45 2.86 8.58
N VAL A 21 -6.44 2.44 9.37
CA VAL A 21 -7.84 2.36 8.93
C VAL A 21 -8.37 3.73 8.53
N ALA A 22 -8.05 4.79 9.29
CA ALA A 22 -8.44 6.15 8.94
C ALA A 22 -7.73 6.64 7.66
N THR A 23 -6.46 6.27 7.46
CA THR A 23 -5.69 6.60 6.27
C THR A 23 -6.27 5.94 5.03
N LEU A 24 -6.58 4.64 5.10
CA LEU A 24 -7.18 3.89 4.00
C LEU A 24 -8.56 4.44 3.63
N ARG A 25 -9.41 4.73 4.62
CA ARG A 25 -10.70 5.38 4.37
C ARG A 25 -10.55 6.74 3.70
N ALA A 26 -9.57 7.53 4.10
CA ALA A 26 -9.32 8.84 3.48
C ALA A 26 -8.86 8.70 2.02
N CYS A 27 -7.99 7.73 1.73
CA CYS A 27 -7.53 7.38 0.38
C CYS A 27 -8.71 7.01 -0.53
N GLU A 28 -9.53 6.05 -0.09
CA GLU A 28 -10.67 5.56 -0.86
C GLU A 28 -11.78 6.61 -1.04
N ASN A 29 -12.08 7.40 0.00
CA ASN A 29 -13.09 8.47 -0.09
C ASN A 29 -12.69 9.57 -1.06
N ALA A 30 -11.38 9.74 -1.31
CA ALA A 30 -10.86 10.65 -2.31
C ALA A 30 -10.81 10.04 -3.73
N GLY A 31 -11.28 8.79 -3.90
CA GLY A 31 -11.30 8.08 -5.19
C GLY A 31 -9.98 7.38 -5.54
N TYR A 32 -9.00 7.37 -4.63
CA TYR A 32 -7.72 6.71 -4.84
C TYR A 32 -7.75 5.25 -4.40
N SER A 33 -6.93 4.42 -5.04
CA SER A 33 -6.64 3.06 -4.58
C SER A 33 -5.29 3.04 -3.86
N PRO A 34 -5.19 2.36 -2.70
CA PRO A 34 -3.93 2.28 -1.98
C PRO A 34 -2.93 1.40 -2.74
N LEU A 35 -1.66 1.79 -2.69
CA LEU A 35 -0.59 1.12 -3.44
C LEU A 35 -0.13 -0.19 -2.78
N PHE A 36 0.39 -1.10 -3.59
CA PHE A 36 1.23 -2.20 -3.14
C PHE A 36 2.72 -1.77 -3.21
N MET A 37 3.59 -2.65 -2.71
CA MET A 37 5.02 -2.36 -2.59
C MET A 37 5.71 -2.11 -3.94
N PRO A 38 5.41 -2.83 -5.03
CA PRO A 38 6.03 -2.56 -6.33
C PRO A 38 5.76 -1.13 -6.84
N GLU A 39 4.52 -0.67 -6.79
CA GLU A 39 4.12 0.67 -7.23
C GLU A 39 4.71 1.74 -6.32
N PHE A 40 4.67 1.51 -5.00
CA PHE A 40 5.31 2.41 -4.04
C PHE A 40 6.82 2.54 -4.27
N ALA A 41 7.51 1.45 -4.61
CA ALA A 41 8.93 1.48 -4.93
C ALA A 41 9.22 2.32 -6.19
N GLN A 42 8.39 2.19 -7.23
CA GLN A 42 8.50 3.02 -8.44
C GLN A 42 8.30 4.51 -8.12
N LEU A 43 7.32 4.84 -7.28
CA LEU A 43 7.04 6.20 -6.83
C LEU A 43 8.22 6.79 -6.04
N ARG A 44 8.87 6.00 -5.18
CA ARG A 44 10.09 6.43 -4.49
C ARG A 44 11.27 6.70 -5.42
N ILE A 45 11.41 5.90 -6.50
CA ILE A 45 12.46 6.11 -7.50
C ILE A 45 12.19 7.38 -8.31
N ALA A 46 10.93 7.62 -8.69
CA ALA A 46 10.53 8.81 -9.44
C ALA A 46 10.64 10.09 -8.61
N TYR A 47 10.39 10.01 -7.30
CA TYR A 47 10.36 11.16 -6.38
C TYR A 47 11.22 10.93 -5.12
N PRO A 48 12.56 10.85 -5.25
CA PRO A 48 13.44 10.46 -4.15
C PRO A 48 13.42 11.45 -2.96
N GLY A 49 13.04 12.72 -3.19
CA GLY A 49 12.99 13.75 -2.15
C GLY A 49 11.67 13.87 -1.40
N LEU A 50 10.63 13.16 -1.83
CA LEU A 50 9.29 13.26 -1.27
C LEU A 50 9.08 12.31 -0.09
N PHE A 51 9.64 11.10 -0.17
CA PHE A 51 9.54 10.08 0.86
C PHE A 51 10.70 10.16 1.84
N LYS A 52 10.80 11.29 2.56
CA LYS A 52 11.80 11.47 3.62
C LYS A 52 11.59 10.51 4.80
N ASP A 53 10.33 10.12 5.02
CA ASP A 53 9.92 9.20 6.07
C ASP A 53 9.49 7.81 5.52
N PHE A 54 9.07 6.92 6.42
CA PHE A 54 8.57 5.59 6.08
C PHE A 54 7.15 5.67 5.49
N GLY A 55 6.88 4.87 4.45
CA GLY A 55 5.53 4.70 3.89
C GLY A 55 4.94 3.34 4.26
N ARG A 56 3.61 3.23 4.13
CA ARG A 56 2.87 1.97 4.30
C ARG A 56 2.15 1.63 3.00
N THR A 57 1.99 0.33 2.73
CA THR A 57 1.35 -0.19 1.53
C THR A 57 0.37 -1.29 1.94
N MET A 58 -0.49 -1.73 1.03
CA MET A 58 -1.39 -2.88 1.26
C MET A 58 -0.72 -4.23 1.05
N SER A 59 0.59 -4.24 0.80
CA SER A 59 1.33 -5.49 0.72
C SER A 59 1.44 -6.14 2.09
N ILE A 60 1.22 -7.44 2.13
CA ILE A 60 1.29 -8.21 3.36
C ILE A 60 2.44 -9.21 3.32
N ARG A 61 2.94 -9.54 4.50
CA ARG A 61 3.77 -10.70 4.76
C ARG A 61 3.00 -11.64 5.65
N ALA A 62 2.77 -12.86 5.19
CA ALA A 62 2.02 -13.88 5.92
C ALA A 62 2.83 -15.17 6.04
N THR A 63 2.76 -15.80 7.20
CA THR A 63 3.41 -17.10 7.46
C THR A 63 2.36 -18.18 7.64
N GLY A 64 2.62 -19.38 7.14
CA GLY A 64 1.69 -20.49 7.24
C GLY A 64 2.34 -21.84 6.94
N LYS A 65 1.49 -22.82 6.62
CA LYS A 65 1.90 -24.15 6.16
C LYS A 65 1.20 -24.48 4.85
N THR A 66 1.88 -25.20 3.97
CA THR A 66 1.27 -25.81 2.79
C THR A 66 0.32 -26.93 3.21
N SER A 67 -0.53 -27.39 2.29
CA SER A 67 -1.40 -28.56 2.53
C SER A 67 -0.60 -29.85 2.84
N ALA A 68 0.66 -29.93 2.41
CA ALA A 68 1.59 -31.02 2.73
C ALA A 68 2.29 -30.84 4.10
N GLY A 69 2.02 -29.75 4.83
CA GLY A 69 2.54 -29.49 6.17
C GLY A 69 3.87 -28.73 6.21
N SER A 70 4.47 -28.39 5.07
CA SER A 70 5.71 -27.60 5.01
C SER A 70 5.47 -26.15 5.40
N ALA A 71 6.37 -25.55 6.19
CA ALA A 71 6.28 -24.13 6.53
C ALA A 71 6.53 -23.23 5.30
N LEU A 72 5.87 -22.08 5.27
CA LEU A 72 5.90 -21.12 4.16
C LEU A 72 5.81 -19.68 4.70
N GLU A 73 6.48 -18.76 4.03
CA GLU A 73 6.26 -17.31 4.14
C GLU A 73 5.91 -16.77 2.75
N ILE A 74 4.87 -15.94 2.67
CA ILE A 74 4.38 -15.33 1.43
C ILE A 74 4.43 -13.81 1.56
N TYR A 75 4.90 -13.17 0.51
CA TYR A 75 4.78 -11.73 0.28
C TYR A 75 3.72 -11.52 -0.81
N ALA A 76 2.60 -10.91 -0.47
CA ALA A 76 1.50 -10.69 -1.39
C ALA A 76 1.36 -9.20 -1.74
N HIS A 77 1.30 -8.92 -3.05
CA HIS A 77 1.19 -7.59 -3.64
C HIS A 77 -0.07 -7.47 -4.52
N VAL A 78 -1.13 -8.18 -4.12
CA VAL A 78 -2.42 -8.25 -4.80
C VAL A 78 -3.52 -8.12 -3.76
N PRO A 79 -4.76 -7.74 -4.14
CA PRO A 79 -5.88 -7.71 -3.22
C PRO A 79 -6.03 -9.03 -2.46
N SER A 80 -6.20 -8.95 -1.15
CA SER A 80 -6.36 -10.09 -0.23
C SER A 80 -7.33 -9.71 0.89
N ASP A 81 -7.71 -10.66 1.74
CA ASP A 81 -8.65 -10.42 2.85
C ASP A 81 -8.19 -9.27 3.77
N TRP A 82 -6.88 -9.14 3.96
CA TRP A 82 -6.24 -8.07 4.73
C TRP A 82 -6.16 -6.74 4.00
N SER A 83 -6.45 -6.72 2.69
CA SER A 83 -6.60 -5.50 1.91
C SER A 83 -8.05 -5.05 1.76
N GLN A 84 -9.00 -5.70 2.44
CA GLN A 84 -10.42 -5.36 2.43
C GLN A 84 -10.88 -4.73 3.76
N ARG A 85 -11.91 -3.88 3.68
CA ARG A 85 -12.42 -2.96 4.73
C ARG A 85 -12.88 -3.60 6.06
N GLN A 86 -12.86 -4.92 6.20
CA GLN A 86 -13.54 -5.62 7.30
C GLN A 86 -12.64 -6.04 8.47
N TYR A 87 -11.34 -5.74 8.43
CA TYR A 87 -10.37 -6.08 9.49
C TYR A 87 -9.60 -4.88 10.01
#